data_AF-A0A1I2RTR4-F1
#
_entry.id   AF-A0A1I2RTR4-F1
#
_cell.length_a   1.000
_cell.length_b   1.000
_cell.length_c   1.000
_cell.angle_alpha   90.00
_cell.angle_beta   90.00
_cell.angle_gamma   90.00
#
_symmetry.space_group_name_H-M   'P 1'
#
loop_
_entity.id
_entity.type
_entity.pdbx_description
1 polymer ?
#
loop_
_entity_poly.entity_id
_entity_poly.type
_entity_poly.pdbx_seq_one_letter_code
_entity_poly.pdbx_strand_id
1 'polypeptide(L)'
;MKKRIKKIKEIELDPQVVRIRAERAPLVFGAFAALCIMLSIPYILMGEFIGVLANYILALLFIGAIIGYRKKINHVVIVNLASFAGCVTVGVHFIVSRPYLEKGLSPYWFWLLIMPFLTMHFSGMFYGVIASLNGLVLSVLFMWGNIFEFRNGCTTRVWKIYPIIYVTMIGFALMIEYDFTKSHFKKCMLRKEIDHINKIFEKKYKDISPDYNNIEETCKECEQKMREFADVVNEYIDEGDIDGAYEYMSYIDKALKK
;
A
#
# COMPACT_ATOMS: atom_id res chain seq x y z
N MET A 1 -14.13 6.50 24.04
CA MET A 1 -13.79 7.14 22.75
C MET A 1 -12.29 7.41 22.56
N LYS A 2 -11.61 8.11 23.48
CA LYS A 2 -10.16 8.44 23.39
C LYS A 2 -9.23 7.25 23.10
N LYS A 3 -9.41 6.09 23.76
CA LYS A 3 -8.60 4.88 23.51
C LYS A 3 -8.74 4.33 22.08
N ARG A 4 -9.92 4.43 21.46
CA ARG A 4 -10.16 3.97 20.08
C ARG A 4 -9.51 4.90 19.05
N ILE A 5 -9.60 6.22 19.25
CA ILE A 5 -8.96 7.23 18.37
C ILE A 5 -7.43 7.11 18.44
N LYS A 6 -6.86 6.91 19.63
CA LYS A 6 -5.41 6.70 19.79
C LYS A 6 -4.93 5.47 19.02
N LYS A 7 -5.68 4.36 19.11
CA LYS A 7 -5.37 3.12 18.40
C LYS A 7 -5.42 3.29 16.87
N ILE A 8 -6.37 4.08 16.35
CA ILE A 8 -6.44 4.39 14.91
C ILE A 8 -5.21 5.20 14.46
N LYS A 9 -4.82 6.22 15.23
CA LYS A 9 -3.61 7.02 14.93
C LYS A 9 -2.34 6.18 14.92
N GLU A 10 -2.20 5.28 15.89
CA GLU A 10 -1.05 4.37 15.97
C GLU A 10 -0.99 3.43 14.76
N ILE A 11 -2.14 2.97 14.27
CA ILE A 11 -2.23 2.12 13.07
C ILE A 11 -1.89 2.91 11.80
N GLU A 12 -2.35 4.16 11.68
CA GLU A 12 -2.06 5.01 10.50
C GLU A 12 -0.58 5.37 10.39
N LEU A 13 0.12 5.43 11.53
CA LEU A 13 1.55 5.69 11.61
C LEU A 13 2.40 4.41 11.54
N ASP A 14 1.78 3.23 11.39
CA ASP A 14 2.52 1.99 11.23
C ASP A 14 3.42 2.07 9.98
N PRO A 15 4.73 1.78 10.10
CA PRO A 15 5.67 1.90 8.99
C PRO A 15 5.27 1.12 7.73
N GLN A 16 4.56 -0.01 7.89
CA GLN A 16 4.10 -0.81 6.76
C GLN A 16 2.96 -0.14 6.01
N VAL A 17 2.01 0.45 6.74
CA VAL A 17 0.89 1.20 6.15
C VAL A 17 1.41 2.42 5.41
N VAL A 18 2.34 3.16 6.04
CA VAL A 18 2.99 4.33 5.42
C VAL A 18 3.75 3.93 4.16
N ARG A 19 4.48 2.81 4.18
CA ARG A 19 5.22 2.32 3.02
C ARG A 19 4.30 1.98 1.85
N ILE A 20 3.20 1.25 2.09
CA ILE A 20 2.24 0.88 1.03
C ILE A 20 1.61 2.12 0.41
N ARG A 21 1.23 3.10 1.24
CA ARG A 21 0.70 4.39 0.74
C ARG A 21 1.74 5.15 -0.08
N ALA A 22 3.00 5.17 0.38
CA ALA A 22 4.10 5.81 -0.34
C ALA A 22 4.44 5.13 -1.68
N GLU A 23 4.29 3.80 -1.78
CA GLU A 23 4.47 3.05 -3.03
C GLU A 23 3.35 3.38 -4.05
N ARG A 24 2.12 3.59 -3.58
CA ARG A 24 0.95 3.92 -4.44
C ARG A 24 0.84 5.39 -4.80
N ALA A 25 1.32 6.30 -3.95
CA ALA A 25 1.24 7.74 -4.16
C ALA A 25 1.75 8.21 -5.54
N PRO A 26 2.93 7.75 -6.02
CA PRO A 26 3.45 8.12 -7.34
C PRO A 26 2.50 7.80 -8.49
N LEU A 27 1.83 6.65 -8.45
CA LEU A 27 0.91 6.22 -9.49
C LEU A 27 -0.33 7.13 -9.52
N VAL A 28 -0.94 7.34 -8.35
CA VAL A 28 -2.18 8.12 -8.23
C VAL A 28 -1.93 9.61 -8.51
N PHE A 29 -0.92 10.21 -7.87
CA PHE A 29 -0.58 11.61 -8.14
C PHE A 29 -0.07 11.81 -9.57
N GLY A 30 0.60 10.82 -10.16
CA GLY A 30 0.99 10.84 -11.56
C GLY A 30 -0.23 10.86 -12.50
N ALA A 31 -1.24 10.05 -12.21
CA ALA A 31 -2.51 10.06 -12.96
C ALA A 31 -3.23 11.41 -12.83
N PHE A 32 -3.27 12.02 -11.64
CA PHE A 32 -3.87 13.35 -11.44
C PHE A 32 -3.07 14.47 -12.11
N ALA A 33 -1.74 14.40 -12.12
CA ALA A 33 -0.91 15.34 -12.85
C ALA A 33 -1.16 15.25 -14.37
N ALA A 34 -1.22 14.02 -14.91
CA ALA A 34 -1.58 13.80 -16.30
C ALA A 34 -3.01 14.31 -16.62
N LEU A 35 -3.97 14.09 -15.72
CA LEU A 35 -5.33 14.61 -15.85
C LEU A 35 -5.35 16.14 -15.91
N CYS A 36 -4.57 16.84 -15.06
CA CYS A 36 -4.45 18.29 -15.12
C CYS A 36 -3.92 18.78 -16.48
N ILE A 37 -2.91 18.10 -17.02
CA ILE A 37 -2.34 18.42 -18.34
C ILE A 37 -3.38 18.20 -19.43
N MET A 38 -4.09 17.06 -19.41
CA MET A 38 -5.16 16.78 -20.38
C MET A 38 -6.29 17.81 -20.29
N LEU A 39 -6.71 18.17 -19.07
CA LEU A 39 -7.75 19.19 -18.85
C LEU A 39 -7.31 20.59 -19.27
N SER A 40 -6.01 20.84 -19.46
CA SER A 40 -5.53 22.13 -19.99
C SER A 40 -5.86 22.30 -21.48
N ILE A 41 -5.97 21.22 -22.25
CA ILE A 41 -6.28 21.25 -23.69
C ILE A 41 -7.62 21.96 -23.99
N PRO A 42 -8.76 21.59 -23.37
CA PRO A 42 -10.02 22.29 -23.63
C PRO A 42 -9.97 23.77 -23.21
N TYR A 43 -9.25 24.12 -22.14
CA TYR A 43 -9.09 25.52 -21.74
C TYR A 43 -8.26 26.33 -22.75
N ILE A 44 -7.22 25.73 -23.35
CA ILE A 44 -6.46 26.35 -24.45
C ILE A 44 -7.38 26.60 -25.65
N LEU A 45 -8.18 25.60 -26.04
CA LEU A 45 -9.13 25.72 -27.17
C LEU A 45 -10.20 26.80 -26.93
N MET A 46 -10.58 27.02 -25.67
CA MET A 46 -11.53 28.08 -25.28
C MET A 46 -10.88 29.45 -25.05
N GLY A 47 -9.56 29.56 -25.15
CA GLY A 47 -8.80 30.79 -24.90
C GLY A 47 -8.78 31.22 -23.42
N GLU A 48 -9.03 30.32 -22.47
CA GLU A 48 -9.07 30.63 -21.04
C GLU A 48 -7.70 30.37 -20.36
N PHE A 49 -6.80 31.35 -20.44
CA PHE A 49 -5.44 31.22 -19.91
C PHE A 49 -5.35 30.98 -18.39
N ILE A 50 -6.31 31.51 -17.62
CA ILE A 50 -6.34 31.32 -16.16
C ILE A 50 -6.63 29.86 -15.80
N GLY A 51 -7.56 29.22 -16.52
CA GLY A 51 -7.85 27.79 -16.39
C GLY A 51 -6.68 26.91 -16.80
N VAL A 52 -5.88 27.32 -17.79
CA VAL A 52 -4.64 26.62 -18.15
C VAL A 52 -3.62 26.73 -17.03
N LEU A 53 -3.36 27.94 -16.53
CA LEU A 53 -2.37 28.19 -15.48
C LEU A 53 -2.70 27.42 -14.18
N ALA A 54 -3.96 27.45 -13.74
CA ALA A 54 -4.38 26.75 -12.54
C ALA A 54 -4.18 25.23 -12.65
N ASN A 55 -4.45 24.62 -13.81
CA ASN A 55 -4.18 23.19 -14.04
C ASN A 55 -2.68 22.88 -14.02
N TYR A 56 -1.83 23.74 -14.60
CA TYR A 56 -0.37 23.55 -14.52
C TYR A 56 0.15 23.66 -13.09
N ILE A 57 -0.36 24.61 -12.29
CA ILE A 57 -0.02 24.73 -10.87
C ILE A 57 -0.44 23.47 -10.11
N LEU A 58 -1.66 22.95 -10.34
CA LEU A 58 -2.11 21.69 -9.75
C LEU A 58 -1.24 20.50 -10.18
N ALA A 59 -0.86 20.43 -11.46
CA ALA A 59 0.06 19.39 -11.96
C ALA A 59 1.42 19.45 -11.26
N LEU A 60 1.98 20.66 -11.09
CA LEU A 60 3.23 20.87 -10.35
C LEU A 60 3.10 20.51 -8.88
N LEU A 61 1.95 20.81 -8.24
CA LEU A 61 1.67 20.39 -6.87
C LEU A 61 1.65 18.86 -6.74
N PHE A 62 1.01 18.15 -7.67
CA PHE A 62 1.01 16.69 -7.68
C PHE A 62 2.42 16.12 -7.91
N ILE A 63 3.19 16.67 -8.84
CA ILE A 63 4.60 16.27 -9.06
C ILE A 63 5.44 16.54 -7.81
N GLY A 64 5.27 17.69 -7.16
CA GLY A 64 5.91 18.03 -5.89
C GLY A 64 5.56 17.02 -4.78
N ALA A 65 4.31 16.58 -4.71
CA ALA A 65 3.88 15.54 -3.79
C ALA A 65 4.61 14.21 -4.07
N ILE A 66 4.72 13.78 -5.34
CA ILE A 66 5.47 12.57 -5.73
C ILE A 66 6.92 12.66 -5.23
N ILE A 67 7.59 13.80 -5.42
CA ILE A 67 8.97 14.01 -4.98
C ILE A 67 9.05 13.94 -3.45
N GLY A 68 8.10 14.56 -2.73
CA GLY A 68 8.04 14.51 -1.27
C GLY A 68 7.92 13.07 -0.76
N TYR A 69 7.04 12.28 -1.36
CA TYR A 69 6.85 10.86 -1.01
C TYR A 69 8.12 10.03 -1.29
N ARG A 70 8.80 10.27 -2.41
CA ARG A 70 10.08 9.60 -2.74
C ARG A 70 11.21 9.96 -1.76
N LYS A 71 11.25 11.22 -1.29
CA LYS A 71 12.21 11.69 -0.28
C LYS A 71 11.87 11.23 1.14
N LYS A 72 10.84 10.40 1.34
CA LYS A 72 10.37 9.94 2.66
C LYS A 72 10.05 11.08 3.63
N ILE A 73 9.68 12.25 3.10
CA ILE A 73 9.15 13.33 3.93
C ILE A 73 7.82 12.85 4.51
N ASN A 74 7.47 13.34 5.71
CA ASN A 74 6.24 12.93 6.39
C ASN A 74 5.02 13.08 5.46
N HIS A 75 4.43 11.95 5.09
CA HIS A 75 3.29 11.84 4.17
C HIS A 75 2.10 12.71 4.60
N VAL A 76 1.86 12.83 5.91
CA VAL A 76 0.80 13.68 6.47
C VAL A 76 1.04 15.16 6.13
N VAL A 77 2.29 15.61 6.23
CA VAL A 77 2.65 17.01 5.96
C VAL A 77 2.50 17.31 4.47
N ILE A 78 2.98 16.41 3.60
CA ILE A 78 2.87 16.57 2.15
C ILE A 78 1.41 16.70 1.73
N VAL A 79 0.54 15.79 2.21
CA VAL A 79 -0.87 15.76 1.82
C VAL A 79 -1.62 16.99 2.33
N ASN A 80 -1.35 17.43 3.57
CA ASN A 80 -1.96 18.65 4.10
C ASN A 80 -1.54 19.88 3.30
N LEU A 81 -0.24 20.02 3.01
CA LEU A 81 0.27 21.15 2.24
C LEU A 81 -0.28 21.15 0.81
N ALA A 82 -0.29 19.99 0.14
CA ALA A 82 -0.84 19.84 -1.20
C ALA A 82 -2.34 20.12 -1.23
N SER A 83 -3.10 19.66 -0.23
CA SER A 83 -4.52 19.94 -0.09
C SER A 83 -4.78 21.43 0.09
N PHE A 84 -4.06 22.08 1.00
CA PHE A 84 -4.17 23.52 1.23
C PHE A 84 -3.83 24.32 -0.02
N ALA A 85 -2.65 24.08 -0.63
CA ALA A 85 -2.21 24.77 -1.83
C ALA A 85 -3.14 24.52 -3.03
N GLY A 86 -3.67 23.30 -3.15
CA GLY A 86 -4.69 22.95 -4.15
C GLY A 86 -5.97 23.75 -3.96
N CYS A 87 -6.48 23.83 -2.72
CA CYS A 87 -7.66 24.63 -2.40
C CYS A 87 -7.43 26.12 -2.67
N VAL A 88 -6.25 26.66 -2.34
CA VAL A 88 -5.89 28.05 -2.67
C VAL A 88 -5.86 28.27 -4.18
N THR A 89 -5.27 27.35 -4.95
CA THR A 89 -5.20 27.44 -6.42
C THR A 89 -6.60 27.46 -7.04
N VAL A 90 -7.48 26.55 -6.61
CA VAL A 90 -8.89 26.51 -7.02
C VAL A 90 -9.62 27.79 -6.60
N GLY A 91 -9.37 28.28 -5.39
CA GLY A 91 -9.97 29.51 -4.89
C GLY A 91 -9.59 30.75 -5.71
N VAL A 92 -8.31 30.91 -6.03
CA VAL A 92 -7.80 31.98 -6.89
C VAL A 92 -8.44 31.88 -8.28
N HIS A 93 -8.51 30.68 -8.86
CA HIS A 93 -9.18 30.48 -10.14
C HIS A 93 -10.63 30.97 -10.11
N PHE A 94 -11.42 30.62 -9.08
CA PHE A 94 -12.80 31.11 -8.97
C PHE A 94 -12.92 32.63 -8.77
N ILE A 95 -11.97 33.27 -8.11
CA ILE A 95 -11.98 34.73 -7.92
C ILE A 95 -11.64 35.46 -9.22
N VAL A 96 -10.68 34.95 -10.01
CA VAL A 96 -10.16 35.63 -11.20
C VAL A 96 -10.97 35.28 -12.45
N SER A 97 -11.41 34.03 -12.61
CA SER A 97 -12.23 33.57 -13.76
C SER A 97 -13.73 33.96 -13.65
N ARG A 98 -14.08 34.98 -12.84
CA ARG A 98 -15.46 35.50 -12.67
C ARG A 98 -16.25 35.71 -13.98
N PRO A 99 -15.66 36.18 -15.09
CA PRO A 99 -16.41 36.34 -16.35
C PRO A 99 -16.79 35.02 -17.04
N TYR A 100 -16.08 33.92 -16.78
CA TYR A 100 -16.29 32.62 -17.45
C TYR A 100 -17.25 31.69 -16.69
N LEU A 101 -17.54 32.01 -15.43
CA LEU A 101 -18.52 31.32 -14.59
C LEU A 101 -19.97 31.45 -15.09
N GLU A 102 -20.24 32.37 -16.03
CA GLU A 102 -21.53 32.47 -16.72
C GLU A 102 -21.85 31.21 -17.58
N LYS A 103 -20.87 30.33 -17.84
CA LYS A 103 -21.02 29.14 -18.71
C LYS A 103 -21.35 27.83 -17.98
N GLY A 104 -21.46 27.79 -16.65
CA GLY A 104 -21.92 26.62 -15.89
C GLY A 104 -20.97 26.13 -14.78
N LEU A 105 -21.15 24.88 -14.33
CA LEU A 105 -20.33 24.26 -13.27
C LEU A 105 -18.90 24.05 -13.78
N SER A 106 -17.97 24.90 -13.34
CA SER A 106 -16.56 24.78 -13.68
C SER A 106 -15.99 23.40 -13.27
N PRO A 107 -15.17 22.75 -14.10
CA PRO A 107 -14.47 21.51 -13.78
C PRO A 107 -13.70 21.54 -12.45
N TYR A 108 -13.33 22.74 -11.98
CA TYR A 108 -12.65 22.93 -10.69
C TYR A 108 -13.47 22.56 -9.46
N TRP A 109 -14.79 22.47 -9.59
CA TRP A 109 -15.64 21.91 -8.54
C TRP A 109 -15.45 20.41 -8.37
N PHE A 110 -15.04 19.67 -9.40
CA PHE A 110 -14.69 18.25 -9.24
C PHE A 110 -13.39 18.09 -8.45
N TRP A 111 -12.42 18.99 -8.60
CA TRP A 111 -11.20 18.97 -7.81
C TRP A 111 -11.49 19.04 -6.31
N LEU A 112 -12.44 19.89 -5.90
CA LEU A 112 -12.89 19.94 -4.52
C LEU A 112 -13.55 18.62 -4.09
N LEU A 113 -14.46 18.04 -4.88
CA LEU A 113 -15.13 16.78 -4.52
C LEU A 113 -14.18 15.58 -4.37
N ILE A 114 -13.07 15.57 -5.11
CA ILE A 114 -12.07 14.49 -5.05
C ILE A 114 -11.12 14.64 -3.86
N MET A 115 -10.94 15.86 -3.33
CA MET A 115 -9.99 16.13 -2.23
C MET A 115 -10.21 15.28 -0.97
N PRO A 116 -11.44 15.05 -0.46
CA PRO A 116 -11.66 14.17 0.68
C PRO A 116 -11.12 12.75 0.48
N PHE A 117 -11.27 12.19 -0.72
CA PHE A 117 -10.75 10.86 -1.04
C PHE A 117 -9.23 10.84 -1.08
N LEU A 118 -8.61 11.81 -1.77
CA LEU A 118 -7.16 11.93 -1.84
C LEU A 118 -6.53 12.08 -0.46
N THR A 119 -7.06 13.02 0.33
CA THR A 119 -6.51 13.34 1.64
C THR A 119 -6.65 12.19 2.63
N MET A 120 -7.81 11.53 2.70
CA MET A 120 -8.01 10.38 3.58
C MET A 120 -7.21 9.16 3.14
N HIS A 121 -7.15 8.88 1.85
CA HIS A 121 -6.40 7.72 1.35
C HIS A 121 -4.91 7.83 1.65
N PHE A 122 -4.34 9.04 1.50
CA PHE A 122 -2.90 9.24 1.60
C PHE A 122 -2.40 9.65 2.98
N SER A 123 -3.22 10.29 3.81
CA SER A 123 -2.85 10.71 5.17
C SER A 123 -3.58 9.97 6.30
N GLY A 124 -4.50 9.06 5.97
CA GLY A 124 -5.32 8.31 6.92
C GLY A 124 -6.63 9.00 7.25
N MET A 125 -7.50 8.30 7.98
CA MET A 125 -8.81 8.84 8.37
C MET A 125 -8.64 10.09 9.24
N PHE A 126 -7.77 10.06 10.26
CA PHE A 126 -7.70 11.17 11.19
C PHE A 126 -7.09 12.43 10.54
N TYR A 127 -5.89 12.32 10.00
CA TYR A 127 -5.22 13.47 9.39
C TYR A 127 -5.82 13.87 8.05
N GLY A 128 -6.45 12.93 7.34
CA GLY A 128 -7.15 13.22 6.09
C GLY A 128 -8.44 13.96 6.27
N VAL A 129 -9.19 13.71 7.36
CA VAL A 129 -10.32 14.58 7.73
C VAL A 129 -9.85 16.01 7.97
N ILE A 130 -8.74 16.20 8.69
CA ILE A 130 -8.20 17.54 8.95
C ILE A 130 -7.83 18.23 7.63
N ALA A 131 -7.14 17.52 6.74
CA ALA A 131 -6.76 18.04 5.43
C ALA A 131 -7.98 18.38 4.55
N SER A 132 -9.03 17.54 4.56
CA SER A 132 -10.23 17.75 3.74
C SER A 132 -11.07 18.94 4.21
N LEU A 133 -10.92 19.39 5.47
CA LEU A 133 -11.60 20.60 5.95
C LEU A 133 -11.17 21.86 5.17
N ASN A 134 -9.99 21.88 4.55
CA ASN A 134 -9.57 23.01 3.69
C ASN A 134 -10.56 23.24 2.54
N GLY A 135 -11.05 22.16 1.91
CA GLY A 135 -12.04 22.25 0.84
C GLY A 135 -13.44 22.58 1.35
N LEU A 136 -13.79 22.16 2.58
CA LEU A 136 -15.03 22.58 3.22
C LEU A 136 -15.04 24.09 3.52
N VAL A 137 -13.96 24.62 4.10
CA VAL A 137 -13.80 26.05 4.36
C VAL A 137 -13.93 26.83 3.05
N LEU A 138 -13.26 26.39 1.99
CA LEU A 138 -13.36 27.02 0.68
C LEU A 138 -14.80 26.98 0.13
N SER A 139 -15.49 25.84 0.27
CA SER A 139 -16.87 25.66 -0.18
C SER A 139 -17.85 26.57 0.57
N VAL A 140 -17.67 26.73 1.88
CA VAL A 140 -18.49 27.65 2.72
C VAL A 140 -18.19 29.10 2.37
N LEU A 141 -16.92 29.46 2.16
CA LEU A 141 -16.52 30.80 1.73
C LEU A 141 -17.17 31.18 0.39
N PHE A 142 -17.30 30.26 -0.55
CA PHE A 142 -18.00 30.52 -1.82
C PHE A 142 -19.52 30.48 -1.71
N MET A 143 -20.09 29.79 -0.72
CA MET A 143 -21.53 29.82 -0.45
C MET A 143 -21.97 31.14 0.19
N TRP A 144 -21.17 31.69 1.11
CA TRP A 144 -21.49 32.91 1.86
C TRP A 144 -20.86 34.18 1.31
N GLY A 145 -19.75 34.07 0.58
CA GLY A 145 -19.23 35.17 -0.20
C GLY A 145 -20.19 35.46 -1.34
N ASN A 146 -20.71 36.69 -1.42
CA ASN A 146 -21.56 37.21 -2.51
C ASN A 146 -20.91 37.22 -3.90
N ILE A 147 -19.87 36.41 -4.10
CA ILE A 147 -19.08 36.26 -5.32
C ILE A 147 -19.94 35.71 -6.47
N PHE A 148 -21.03 34.99 -6.17
CA PHE A 148 -21.90 34.32 -7.15
C PHE A 148 -23.34 34.85 -7.22
N GLU A 149 -23.65 35.99 -6.58
CA GLU A 149 -25.02 36.54 -6.62
C GLU A 149 -25.43 37.10 -7.98
N PHE A 150 -24.53 37.17 -8.96
CA PHE A 150 -24.86 37.70 -10.28
C PHE A 150 -25.03 36.61 -11.35
N ARG A 151 -26.25 36.61 -11.91
CA ARG A 151 -26.72 36.05 -13.18
C ARG A 151 -27.02 34.54 -13.27
N ASN A 152 -28.30 34.31 -13.60
CA ASN A 152 -28.99 33.10 -14.05
C ASN A 152 -29.56 32.18 -12.96
N GLY A 153 -30.90 32.23 -12.83
CA GLY A 153 -31.72 31.60 -11.78
C GLY A 153 -31.72 30.07 -11.68
N CYS A 154 -30.89 29.37 -12.46
CA CYS A 154 -30.75 27.90 -12.42
C CYS A 154 -29.47 27.43 -11.71
N THR A 155 -28.39 28.23 -11.74
CA THR A 155 -27.09 27.90 -11.12
C THR A 155 -27.03 28.28 -9.63
N THR A 156 -27.88 29.21 -9.17
CA THR A 156 -27.90 29.70 -7.78
C THR A 156 -28.28 28.66 -6.71
N ARG A 157 -28.95 27.55 -7.07
CA ARG A 157 -29.30 26.49 -6.10
C ARG A 157 -28.18 25.49 -5.87
N VAL A 158 -27.40 25.16 -6.91
CA VAL A 158 -26.34 24.14 -6.82
C VAL A 158 -25.22 24.61 -5.87
N TRP A 159 -24.86 25.89 -5.93
CA TRP A 159 -23.83 26.48 -5.06
C TRP A 159 -24.19 26.43 -3.57
N LYS A 160 -25.47 26.64 -3.24
CA LYS A 160 -25.97 26.60 -1.86
C LYS A 160 -25.97 25.19 -1.25
N ILE A 161 -26.11 24.17 -2.10
CA ILE A 161 -26.14 22.77 -1.67
C ILE A 161 -24.72 22.16 -1.70
N TYR A 162 -23.76 22.80 -2.37
CA TYR A 162 -22.42 22.27 -2.56
C TYR A 162 -21.69 21.92 -1.25
N PRO A 163 -21.74 22.72 -0.16
CA PRO A 163 -21.14 22.32 1.12
C PRO A 163 -21.77 21.05 1.71
N ILE A 164 -23.08 20.84 1.52
CA ILE A 164 -23.79 19.63 1.95
C ILE A 164 -23.28 18.42 1.14
N ILE A 165 -23.10 18.58 -0.17
CA ILE A 165 -22.51 17.55 -1.03
C ILE A 165 -21.08 17.25 -0.57
N TYR A 166 -20.28 18.27 -0.26
CA TYR A 166 -18.91 18.10 0.21
C TYR A 166 -18.83 17.32 1.54
N VAL A 167 -19.69 17.64 2.51
CA VAL A 167 -19.79 16.89 3.77
C VAL A 167 -20.20 15.45 3.52
N THR A 168 -21.13 15.22 2.60
CA THR A 168 -21.52 13.86 2.19
C THR A 168 -20.33 13.10 1.59
N MET A 169 -19.51 13.75 0.77
CA MET A 169 -18.29 13.15 0.20
C MET A 169 -17.23 12.85 1.27
N ILE A 170 -17.08 13.70 2.30
CA ILE A 170 -16.26 13.39 3.48
C ILE A 170 -16.76 12.10 4.15
N GLY A 171 -18.07 11.96 4.32
CA GLY A 171 -18.68 10.76 4.90
C GLY A 171 -18.40 9.49 4.09
N PHE A 172 -18.55 9.55 2.76
CA PHE A 172 -18.22 8.43 1.88
C PHE A 172 -16.73 8.08 1.91
N ALA A 173 -15.85 9.08 1.82
CA ALA A 173 -14.41 8.87 1.89
C ALA A 173 -14.00 8.21 3.23
N LEU A 174 -14.63 8.60 4.34
CA LEU A 174 -14.43 7.98 5.65
C LEU A 174 -14.87 6.52 5.69
N MET A 175 -16.02 6.19 5.13
CA MET A 175 -16.51 4.80 5.08
C MET A 175 -15.56 3.91 4.29
N ILE A 176 -15.12 4.37 3.11
CA ILE A 176 -14.19 3.62 2.25
C ILE A 176 -12.85 3.43 2.95
N GLU A 177 -12.29 4.50 3.53
CA GLU A 177 -10.98 4.41 4.18
C GLU A 177 -11.03 3.58 5.47
N TYR A 178 -12.17 3.57 6.16
CA TYR A 178 -12.40 2.69 7.30
C TYR A 178 -12.35 1.21 6.90
N ASP A 179 -13.08 0.81 5.85
CA ASP A 179 -13.07 -0.56 5.36
C ASP A 179 -11.69 -0.97 4.81
N PHE A 180 -11.00 -0.04 4.15
CA PHE A 180 -9.64 -0.23 3.69
C PHE A 180 -8.66 -0.46 4.85
N THR A 181 -8.73 0.39 5.88
CA THR A 181 -7.90 0.30 7.09
C THR A 181 -8.18 -1.01 7.86
N LYS A 182 -9.45 -1.39 8.01
CA LYS A 182 -9.86 -2.64 8.66
C LYS A 182 -9.33 -3.87 7.91
N SER A 183 -9.44 -3.86 6.58
CA SER A 183 -8.95 -4.94 5.72
C SER A 183 -7.42 -5.07 5.80
N HIS A 184 -6.71 -3.95 5.83
CA HIS A 184 -5.26 -3.94 6.02
C HIS A 184 -4.85 -4.48 7.39
N PHE A 185 -5.57 -4.10 8.45
CA PHE A 185 -5.32 -4.61 9.79
C PHE A 185 -5.43 -6.15 9.84
N LYS A 186 -6.49 -6.71 9.25
CA LYS A 186 -6.69 -8.16 9.20
C LYS A 186 -5.54 -8.88 8.47
N LYS A 187 -5.07 -8.33 7.34
CA LYS A 187 -3.92 -8.86 6.60
C LYS A 187 -2.62 -8.80 7.40
N CYS A 188 -2.39 -7.71 8.13
CA CYS A 188 -1.23 -7.56 9.00
C CYS A 188 -1.21 -8.61 10.13
N MET A 189 -2.35 -8.83 10.79
CA MET A 189 -2.47 -9.84 11.85
C MET A 189 -2.23 -11.26 11.32
N LEU A 190 -2.87 -11.62 10.19
CA LEU A 190 -2.68 -12.91 9.54
C LEU A 190 -1.22 -13.15 9.13
N ARG A 191 -0.54 -12.12 8.62
CA ARG A 191 0.89 -12.24 8.27
C ARG A 191 1.76 -12.49 9.49
N LYS A 192 1.50 -11.81 10.62
CA LYS A 192 2.22 -12.06 11.88
C LYS A 192 2.01 -13.48 12.40
N GLU A 193 0.80 -14.02 12.26
CA GLU A 193 0.51 -15.41 12.60
C GLU A 193 1.27 -16.39 11.69
N ILE A 194 1.27 -16.16 10.38
CA ILE A 194 2.04 -16.96 9.41
C ILE A 194 3.54 -16.91 9.74
N ASP A 195 4.11 -15.73 10.00
CA ASP A 195 5.53 -15.57 10.34
C ASP A 195 5.87 -16.29 11.66
N HIS A 196 4.95 -16.29 12.63
CA HIS A 196 5.11 -17.03 13.87
C HIS A 196 5.11 -18.54 13.64
N ILE A 197 4.15 -19.04 12.85
CA ILE A 197 4.04 -20.45 12.47
C ILE A 197 5.29 -20.90 11.69
N ASN A 198 5.76 -20.10 10.72
CA ASN A 198 6.96 -20.40 9.95
C ASN A 198 8.20 -20.50 10.85
N LYS A 199 8.36 -19.61 11.83
CA LYS A 199 9.45 -19.71 12.82
C LYS A 199 9.38 -20.97 13.67
N ILE A 200 8.17 -21.41 14.06
CA ILE A 200 7.98 -22.67 14.77
C ILE A 200 8.38 -23.85 13.88
N PHE A 201 7.96 -23.84 12.60
CA PHE A 201 8.33 -24.88 11.64
C PHE A 201 9.84 -24.91 11.37
N GLU A 202 10.49 -23.77 11.14
CA GLU A 202 11.94 -23.69 10.97
C GLU A 202 12.68 -24.23 12.19
N LYS A 203 12.20 -23.91 13.40
CA LYS A 203 12.80 -24.44 14.63
C LYS A 203 12.65 -25.96 14.71
N LYS A 204 11.44 -26.50 14.51
CA LYS A 204 11.21 -27.95 14.49
C LYS A 204 12.01 -28.65 13.39
N TYR A 205 12.13 -28.04 12.21
CA TYR A 205 12.89 -28.59 11.10
C TYR A 205 14.39 -28.63 11.42
N LYS A 206 14.93 -27.58 12.08
CA LYS A 206 16.31 -27.57 12.59
C LYS A 206 16.53 -28.59 13.71
N ASP A 207 15.52 -28.88 14.52
CA ASP A 207 15.62 -29.89 15.57
C ASP A 207 15.61 -31.32 14.97
N ILE A 208 14.91 -31.55 13.85
CA ILE A 208 14.83 -32.86 13.16
C ILE A 208 15.98 -33.08 12.16
N SER A 209 16.51 -32.02 11.57
CA SER A 209 17.63 -32.03 10.61
C SER A 209 18.89 -32.78 11.09
N PRO A 210 19.39 -32.61 12.32
CA PRO A 210 20.57 -33.33 12.78
C PRO A 210 20.32 -34.84 12.89
N ASP A 211 19.12 -35.26 13.29
CA ASP A 211 18.76 -36.68 13.33
C ASP A 211 18.74 -37.29 11.93
N TYR A 212 18.25 -36.56 10.92
CA TYR A 212 18.20 -37.06 9.54
C TYR A 212 19.60 -37.24 8.92
N ASN A 213 20.49 -36.27 9.11
CA ASN A 213 21.87 -36.36 8.63
C ASN A 213 22.63 -37.51 9.32
N ASN A 214 22.39 -37.71 10.62
CA ASN A 214 23.01 -38.79 11.38
C ASN A 214 22.51 -40.17 10.92
N ILE A 215 21.22 -40.28 10.56
CA ILE A 215 20.66 -41.50 9.95
C ILE A 215 21.25 -41.75 8.56
N GLU A 216 21.42 -40.72 7.73
CA GLU A 216 22.01 -40.87 6.40
C GLU A 216 23.48 -41.31 6.45
N GLU A 217 24.26 -40.74 7.39
CA GLU A 217 25.65 -41.12 7.64
C GLU A 217 25.75 -42.56 8.16
N THR A 218 24.88 -42.94 9.10
CA THR A 218 24.79 -44.33 9.59
C THR A 218 24.42 -45.31 8.48
N CYS A 219 23.49 -44.95 7.59
CA CYS A 219 23.12 -45.76 6.43
C CYS A 219 24.30 -45.93 5.45
N LYS A 220 25.08 -44.88 5.20
CA LYS A 220 26.27 -44.93 4.35
C LYS A 220 27.37 -45.82 4.94
N GLU A 221 27.63 -45.70 6.24
CA GLU A 221 28.58 -46.58 6.94
C GLU A 221 28.13 -48.04 6.89
N CYS A 222 26.82 -48.30 7.01
CA CYS A 222 26.26 -49.64 6.92
C CYS A 222 26.40 -50.21 5.50
N GLU A 223 26.09 -49.43 4.47
CA GLU A 223 26.26 -49.84 3.07
C GLU A 223 27.73 -50.13 2.74
N GLN A 224 28.66 -49.31 3.21
CA GLN A 224 30.10 -49.53 3.02
C GLN A 224 30.54 -50.85 3.67
N LYS A 225 30.15 -51.12 4.93
CA LYS A 225 30.48 -52.38 5.61
C LYS A 225 29.88 -53.60 4.91
N MET A 226 28.68 -53.48 4.35
CA MET A 226 28.08 -54.57 3.56
C MET A 226 28.84 -54.84 2.26
N ARG A 227 29.36 -53.80 1.60
CA ARG A 227 30.20 -53.95 0.40
C ARG A 227 31.55 -54.58 0.74
N GLU A 228 32.22 -54.10 1.78
CA GLU A 228 33.47 -54.68 2.28
C GLU A 228 33.29 -56.16 2.63
N PHE A 229 32.16 -56.51 3.26
CA PHE A 229 31.82 -57.92 3.51
C PHE A 229 31.65 -58.72 2.22
N ALA A 230 30.90 -58.19 1.24
CA ALA A 230 30.69 -58.86 -0.03
C ALA A 230 31.98 -59.05 -0.81
N ASP A 231 32.88 -58.06 -0.78
CA ASP A 231 34.18 -58.12 -1.46
C ASP A 231 35.07 -59.20 -0.85
N VAL A 232 35.15 -59.28 0.49
CA VAL A 232 35.91 -60.34 1.19
C VAL A 232 35.34 -61.73 0.90
N VAL A 233 34.01 -61.89 0.88
CA VAL A 233 33.37 -63.16 0.53
C VAL A 233 33.65 -63.55 -0.92
N ASN A 234 33.62 -62.58 -1.85
CA ASN A 234 33.93 -62.82 -3.25
C ASN A 234 35.41 -63.18 -3.46
N GLU A 235 36.33 -62.59 -2.71
CA GLU A 235 37.76 -62.92 -2.75
C GLU A 235 38.01 -64.38 -2.35
N TYR A 236 37.39 -64.85 -1.25
CA TYR A 236 37.46 -66.27 -0.87
C TYR A 236 36.87 -67.21 -1.94
N ILE A 237 35.78 -66.81 -2.60
CA ILE A 237 35.15 -67.59 -3.67
C ILE A 237 36.04 -67.64 -4.92
N ASP A 238 36.63 -66.51 -5.31
CA ASP A 238 37.50 -66.39 -6.50
C ASP A 238 38.82 -67.17 -6.32
N GLU A 239 39.33 -67.26 -5.09
CA GLU A 239 40.48 -68.09 -4.73
C GLU A 239 40.15 -69.60 -4.60
N GLY A 240 38.87 -69.97 -4.68
CA GLY A 240 38.38 -71.35 -4.57
C GLY A 240 38.27 -71.87 -3.13
N ASP A 241 38.44 -71.02 -2.12
CA ASP A 241 38.31 -71.34 -0.70
C ASP A 241 36.85 -71.17 -0.22
N ILE A 242 36.02 -72.13 -0.63
CA ILE A 242 34.58 -72.13 -0.31
C ILE A 242 34.34 -72.31 1.19
N ASP A 243 35.16 -73.09 1.88
CA ASP A 243 35.01 -73.33 3.33
C ASP A 243 35.34 -72.05 4.14
N GLY A 244 36.38 -71.30 3.74
CA GLY A 244 36.72 -70.00 4.33
C GLY A 244 35.62 -68.94 4.14
N ALA A 245 35.01 -68.89 2.96
CA ALA A 245 33.86 -68.01 2.70
C ALA A 245 32.66 -68.32 3.63
N TYR A 246 32.34 -69.61 3.83
CA TYR A 246 31.26 -70.04 4.72
C TYR A 246 31.55 -69.74 6.19
N GLU A 247 32.79 -69.91 6.64
CA GLU A 247 33.19 -69.60 8.01
C GLU A 247 33.09 -68.09 8.29
N TYR A 248 33.52 -67.24 7.35
CA TYR A 248 33.41 -65.80 7.46
C TYR A 248 31.96 -65.30 7.49
N MET A 249 31.10 -65.86 6.62
CA MET A 249 29.65 -65.58 6.64
C MET A 249 29.00 -66.01 7.98
N SER A 250 29.39 -67.17 8.52
CA SER A 250 28.91 -67.69 9.81
C SER A 250 29.37 -66.85 11.00
N TYR A 251 30.60 -66.31 10.94
CA TYR A 251 31.12 -65.38 11.94
C TYR A 251 30.30 -64.08 12.01
N ILE A 252 29.96 -63.51 10.84
CA ILE A 252 29.13 -62.29 10.77
C ILE A 252 27.70 -62.57 11.25
N ASP A 253 27.07 -63.68 10.84
CA ASP A 253 25.72 -64.04 11.30
C ASP A 253 25.64 -64.21 12.83
N LYS A 254 26.70 -64.77 13.45
CA LYS A 254 26.82 -64.84 14.91
C LYS A 254 27.04 -63.47 15.57
N ALA A 255 27.80 -62.59 14.93
CA ALA A 255 28.03 -61.24 15.42
C ALA A 255 26.76 -60.36 15.34
N LEU A 256 25.90 -60.58 14.33
CA LEU A 256 24.64 -59.85 14.14
C LEU A 256 23.51 -60.31 15.08
N LYS A 257 23.55 -61.55 15.58
CA LYS A 257 22.54 -62.12 16.49
C LYS A 257 22.78 -61.79 17.97
N LYS A 258 23.84 -61.05 18.30
CA LYS A 258 24.25 -60.71 19.66
C LYS A 258 23.92 -59.26 19.98
#